data_AF-A0AAN8PDZ4-F1
#
_entry.id   AF-A0AAN8PDZ4-F1
#
_cell.length_a   1.000
_cell.length_b   1.000
_cell.length_c   1.000
_cell.angle_alpha   90.00
_cell.angle_beta   90.00
_cell.angle_gamma   90.00
#
_symmetry.space_group_name_H-M   'P 1'
#
loop_
_entity.id
_entity.type
_entity.pdbx_description
1 polymer ?
#
loop_
_entity_poly.entity_id
_entity_poly.type
_entity_poly.pdbx_seq_one_letter_code
_entity_poly.pdbx_strand_id
1 'polypeptide(L)'
;MSYLGRRMIEVPVNPALTRRVLFLFPVHMKKCWRQSPIWNFFLVHATFVICKTCGKKLKGVKSTNAESHLACIHSDLFAQFMLERKKWRKEREKRSALFLTKVFMD
;
A
#
# COMPACT_ATOMS: atom_id res chain seq x y z
N MET A 1 -18.52 27.10 9.43
CA MET A 1 -18.00 28.08 8.46
C MET A 1 -16.48 27.95 8.41
N SER A 2 -15.97 27.26 7.39
CA SER A 2 -15.01 27.77 6.39
C SER A 2 -13.71 28.53 6.79
N TYR A 3 -12.57 27.85 6.52
CA TYR A 3 -11.20 28.30 6.10
C TYR A 3 -10.33 29.07 7.12
N LEU A 4 -9.01 28.86 7.26
CA LEU A 4 -7.88 29.00 6.32
C LEU A 4 -6.64 28.26 6.89
N GLY A 5 -5.84 27.51 6.13
CA GLY A 5 -4.66 28.05 5.43
C GLY A 5 -3.50 27.03 5.41
N ARG A 6 -2.89 26.83 4.24
CA ARG A 6 -1.73 25.95 3.97
C ARG A 6 -0.47 26.54 4.62
N ARG A 7 0.34 25.75 5.32
CA ARG A 7 1.70 26.16 5.73
C ARG A 7 2.73 25.17 5.18
N MET A 8 3.46 25.56 4.14
CA MET A 8 4.71 24.91 3.75
C MET A 8 5.75 25.23 4.83
N ILE A 9 6.49 24.22 5.27
CA ILE A 9 7.70 24.43 6.06
C ILE A 9 8.85 23.93 5.19
N GLU A 10 9.68 24.86 4.72
CA GLU A 10 10.98 24.53 4.16
C GLU A 10 11.84 23.93 5.27
N VAL A 11 12.26 22.68 5.09
CA VAL A 11 13.15 22.01 6.04
C VAL A 11 14.59 22.26 5.61
N PRO A 12 15.42 22.96 6.40
CA PRO A 12 16.84 23.03 6.12
C PRO A 12 17.46 21.64 6.33
N VAL A 13 18.03 21.08 5.26
CA VAL A 13 18.88 19.88 5.35
C VAL A 13 20.17 20.32 6.03
N ASN A 14 20.28 20.10 7.34
CA ASN A 14 21.54 20.29 8.04
C ASN A 14 22.42 19.03 7.86
N PRO A 15 23.59 19.14 7.17
CA PRO A 15 24.44 18.00 6.86
C PRO A 15 25.34 17.55 8.03
N ALA A 16 25.17 18.08 9.24
CA ALA A 16 26.14 17.94 10.34
C ALA A 16 25.77 16.96 11.47
N LEU A 17 24.87 15.99 11.27
CA LEU A 17 24.52 15.02 12.32
C LEU A 17 24.68 13.56 11.87
N THR A 18 25.95 13.18 11.76
CA THR A 18 26.44 11.82 11.94
C THR A 18 26.15 11.33 13.36
N ARG A 19 24.94 10.84 13.61
CA ARG A 19 24.68 9.90 14.72
C ARG A 19 23.46 9.05 14.37
N ARG A 20 23.62 7.73 14.38
CA ARG A 20 22.56 6.74 14.12
C ARG A 20 21.25 7.13 14.82
N VAL A 21 20.24 7.51 14.04
CA VAL A 21 18.85 7.51 14.50
C VAL A 21 18.07 6.59 13.57
N LEU A 22 17.87 5.36 14.04
CA LEU A 22 16.85 4.46 13.53
C LEU A 22 15.49 5.10 13.84
N PHE A 23 14.97 5.91 12.92
CA PHE A 23 13.54 6.23 12.93
C PHE A 23 12.76 5.02 12.40
N LEU A 24 12.62 4.02 13.26
CA LEU A 24 11.52 3.06 13.19
C LEU A 24 10.26 3.81 13.57
N PHE A 25 9.63 4.48 12.61
CA PHE A 25 8.20 4.69 12.68
C PHE A 25 7.54 3.49 12.02
N PRO A 26 7.02 2.49 12.78
CA PRO A 26 6.09 1.55 12.22
C PRO A 26 4.83 2.33 11.92
N VAL A 27 4.69 2.79 10.68
CA VAL A 27 3.43 3.28 10.16
C VAL A 27 2.52 2.06 10.07
N HIS A 28 1.89 1.69 11.18
CA HIS A 28 0.82 0.70 11.23
C HIS A 28 -0.39 1.27 10.49
N MET A 29 -0.31 1.22 9.17
CA MET A 29 -1.43 1.40 8.27
C MET A 29 -2.44 0.30 8.62
N LYS A 30 -3.52 0.66 9.33
CA LYS A 30 -4.68 -0.24 9.51
C LYS A 30 -4.98 -0.85 8.14
N LYS A 31 -4.95 -2.18 8.01
CA LYS A 31 -5.25 -2.88 6.74
C LYS A 31 -6.57 -2.30 6.23
N CYS A 32 -6.53 -1.48 5.19
CA CYS A 32 -7.73 -1.04 4.50
C CYS A 32 -8.15 -2.21 3.63
N TRP A 33 -9.18 -2.96 4.05
CA TRP A 33 -9.67 -4.16 3.36
C TRP A 33 -10.08 -3.89 1.91
N ARG A 34 -10.23 -2.62 1.52
CA ARG A 34 -10.53 -2.17 0.16
C ARG A 34 -9.31 -2.12 -0.77
N GLN A 35 -8.10 -2.19 -0.25
CA GLN A 35 -6.89 -2.12 -1.06
C GLN A 35 -6.45 -3.53 -1.47
N SER A 36 -6.02 -3.66 -2.73
CA SER A 36 -5.51 -4.91 -3.29
C SER A 36 -4.33 -5.43 -2.45
N PRO A 37 -4.18 -6.75 -2.22
CA PRO A 37 -3.06 -7.31 -1.48
C PRO A 37 -1.71 -7.08 -2.17
N ILE A 38 -1.69 -6.62 -3.42
CA ILE A 38 -0.46 -6.26 -4.15
C ILE A 38 0.42 -5.31 -3.35
N TRP A 39 -0.17 -4.39 -2.58
CA TRP A 39 0.56 -3.40 -1.79
C TRP A 39 1.30 -3.99 -0.59
N ASN A 40 1.09 -5.28 -0.26
CA ASN A 40 1.94 -5.98 0.71
C ASN A 40 3.38 -6.09 0.21
N PHE A 41 3.60 -6.15 -1.10
CA PHE A 41 4.90 -6.32 -1.74
C PHE A 41 5.59 -5.00 -2.12
N PHE A 42 4.90 -3.87 -1.96
CA PHE A 42 5.38 -2.55 -2.37
C PHE A 42 5.29 -1.52 -1.25
N LEU A 43 6.21 -0.57 -1.23
CA LEU A 43 6.10 0.64 -0.43
C LEU A 43 5.46 1.73 -1.29
N VAL A 44 4.31 2.23 -0.86
CA VAL A 44 3.56 3.26 -1.58
C VAL A 44 4.02 4.64 -1.10
N HIS A 45 4.47 5.47 -2.04
CA HIS A 45 4.70 6.90 -1.83
C HIS A 45 3.65 7.71 -2.60
N ALA A 46 3.67 9.03 -2.45
CA ALA A 46 2.68 9.92 -3.05
C ALA A 46 2.54 9.78 -4.57
N THR A 47 3.65 9.60 -5.30
CA THR A 47 3.67 9.59 -6.78
C THR A 47 4.30 8.35 -7.40
N PHE A 48 4.88 7.45 -6.59
CA PHE A 48 5.58 6.26 -7.05
C PHE A 48 5.49 5.15 -6.02
N VAL A 49 5.87 3.95 -6.42
CA VAL A 49 5.97 2.81 -5.51
C VAL A 49 7.34 2.16 -5.62
N ILE A 50 7.83 1.57 -4.54
CA ILE A 50 9.10 0.87 -4.48
C ILE A 50 8.84 -0.59 -4.19
N CYS A 51 9.43 -1.50 -4.98
CA CYS A 51 9.39 -2.93 -4.70
C CYS A 51 10.19 -3.22 -3.42
N LYS A 52 9.61 -3.94 -2.45
CA LYS A 52 10.30 -4.30 -1.21
C LYS A 52 11.42 -5.33 -1.42
N THR A 53 11.35 -6.12 -2.49
CA THR A 53 12.28 -7.22 -2.77
C THR A 53 13.53 -6.75 -3.51
N CYS A 54 13.36 -6.04 -4.63
CA CYS A 54 14.49 -5.57 -5.44
C CYS A 54 14.79 -4.07 -5.29
N GLY A 55 14.00 -3.31 -4.53
CA GLY A 55 14.18 -1.86 -4.39
C GLY A 55 13.85 -1.04 -5.64
N LYS A 56 13.37 -1.67 -6.73
CA LYS A 56 13.07 -0.96 -7.98
C LYS A 56 11.93 0.04 -7.78
N LYS A 57 12.17 1.29 -8.21
CA LYS A 57 11.17 2.37 -8.22
C LYS A 57 10.31 2.26 -9.48
N LEU A 58 9.00 2.14 -9.29
CA LEU A 58 8.00 2.14 -10.36
C LEU A 58 7.28 3.48 -10.43
N LYS A 59 7.10 4.00 -11.64
CA LYS A 59 6.39 5.26 -11.89
C LYS A 59 4.88 5.09 -11.66
N GLY A 60 4.32 5.93 -10.80
CA GLY A 60 2.89 5.93 -10.47
C GLY A 60 2.49 4.83 -9.48
N VAL A 61 1.39 5.09 -8.76
CA VAL A 61 0.77 4.14 -7.82
C VAL A 61 -0.32 3.34 -8.57
N LYS A 62 0.11 2.50 -9.51
CA LYS A 62 -0.78 1.67 -10.33
C LYS A 62 -0.59 0.19 -10.00
N SER A 63 -1.68 -0.49 -9.64
CA SER A 63 -1.62 -1.93 -9.33
C SER A 63 -1.17 -2.76 -10.52
N THR A 64 -1.57 -2.40 -11.75
CA THR A 64 -1.16 -3.12 -12.97
C THR A 64 0.37 -3.11 -13.15
N ASN A 65 1.01 -1.97 -12.92
CA ASN A 65 2.47 -1.85 -13.01
C ASN A 65 3.17 -2.71 -11.95
N ALA A 66 2.62 -2.73 -10.74
CA ALA A 66 3.12 -3.55 -9.63
C ALA A 66 2.94 -5.05 -9.90
N GLU A 67 1.79 -5.46 -10.45
CA GLU A 67 1.51 -6.84 -10.85
C GLU A 67 2.45 -7.31 -11.96
N SER A 68 2.60 -6.54 -13.03
CA SER A 68 3.54 -6.87 -14.13
C SER A 68 4.99 -6.95 -13.64
N HIS A 69 5.40 -6.06 -12.72
CA HIS A 69 6.73 -6.12 -12.14
C HIS A 69 6.97 -7.41 -11.36
N LEU A 70 6.03 -7.83 -10.51
CA LEU A 70 6.14 -9.11 -9.81
C LEU A 70 6.15 -10.28 -10.81
N ALA A 71 5.25 -10.28 -11.79
CA ALA A 71 5.16 -11.38 -12.76
C ALA A 71 6.46 -11.58 -13.56
N CYS A 72 7.12 -10.49 -13.98
CA CYS A 72 8.31 -10.58 -14.83
C CYS A 72 9.62 -10.74 -14.04
N ILE A 73 9.73 -10.16 -12.85
CA ILE A 73 11.00 -10.08 -12.10
C ILE A 73 11.02 -11.03 -10.89
N HIS A 74 9.86 -11.29 -10.29
CA HIS A 74 9.73 -12.06 -9.05
C HIS A 74 8.59 -13.08 -9.15
N SER A 75 8.73 -14.07 -10.04
CA SER A 75 7.73 -15.12 -10.29
C SER A 75 7.26 -15.82 -9.01
N ASP A 76 8.17 -16.04 -8.06
CA ASP A 76 7.87 -16.73 -6.80
C ASP A 76 6.94 -15.91 -5.92
N LEU A 77 7.21 -14.60 -5.81
CA LEU A 77 6.36 -13.65 -5.08
C LEU A 77 5.05 -13.39 -5.83
N PHE A 78 5.07 -13.46 -7.17
CA PHE A 78 3.84 -13.36 -7.97
C PHE A 78 2.90 -14.55 -7.69
N ALA A 79 3.42 -15.77 -7.56
CA ALA A 79 2.63 -16.93 -7.18
C ALA A 79 1.98 -16.74 -5.80
N GLN A 80 2.74 -16.25 -4.82
CA GLN A 80 2.22 -15.92 -3.49
C GLN A 80 1.13 -14.84 -3.55
N PHE A 81 1.37 -13.75 -4.29
CA PHE A 81 0.39 -12.69 -4.51
C PHE A 81 -0.91 -13.23 -5.12
N MET A 82 -0.86 -14.14 -6.08
CA MET A 82 -2.05 -14.72 -6.71
C MET A 82 -2.91 -15.51 -5.72
N LEU A 83 -2.27 -16.25 -4.80
CA LEU A 83 -2.97 -16.94 -3.72
C LEU A 83 -3.64 -15.95 -2.75
N GLU A 84 -2.93 -14.91 -2.34
CA GLU A 84 -3.47 -13.85 -1.48
C GLU A 84 -4.64 -13.10 -2.15
N ARG A 85 -4.51 -12.79 -3.45
CA ARG A 85 -5.56 -12.15 -4.25
C ARG A 85 -6.83 -12.99 -4.31
N LYS A 86 -6.70 -14.31 -4.46
CA LYS A 86 -7.84 -15.24 -4.45
C LYS A 86 -8.55 -15.25 -3.10
N LYS A 87 -7.80 -15.26 -1.98
CA LYS A 87 -8.37 -15.17 -0.63
C LYS A 87 -9.08 -13.84 -0.41
N TRP A 88 -8.43 -12.73 -0.75
CA TRP A 88 -8.99 -11.38 -0.63
C TRP A 88 -10.31 -11.22 -1.41
N ARG A 89 -10.40 -11.79 -2.62
CA ARG A 89 -11.65 -11.76 -3.41
C ARG A 89 -12.79 -12.48 -2.70
N LYS A 90 -12.55 -13.70 -2.21
CA LYS A 90 -13.55 -14.49 -1.46
C LYS A 90 -14.01 -13.77 -0.20
N GLU A 91 -13.09 -13.15 0.54
CA GLU A 91 -13.43 -12.38 1.74
C GLU A 91 -14.30 -11.17 1.41
N ARG A 92 -14.02 -10.47 0.29
CA ARG A 92 -14.85 -9.38 -0.18
C ARG A 92 -16.26 -9.84 -0.55
N GLU A 93 -16.40 -10.96 -1.24
CA GLU A 93 -17.69 -11.55 -1.62
C GLU A 93 -18.52 -11.94 -0.39
N LYS A 94 -17.90 -12.62 0.59
CA LYS A 94 -18.55 -12.95 1.87
C LYS A 94 -19.03 -11.69 2.59
N ARG A 95 -18.22 -10.63 2.61
CA ARG A 95 -18.58 -9.38 3.28
C ARG A 95 -19.69 -8.64 2.55
N SER A 96 -19.72 -8.66 1.22
CA SER A 96 -20.85 -8.10 0.46
C SER A 96 -22.13 -8.88 0.71
N ALA A 97 -22.06 -10.22 0.76
CA ALA A 97 -23.22 -11.05 1.08
C ALA A 97 -23.73 -10.78 2.50
N LEU A 98 -22.82 -10.69 3.48
CA LEU A 98 -23.15 -10.35 4.88
C LEU A 98 -23.80 -8.96 5.01
N PHE A 99 -23.34 -7.99 4.22
CA PHE A 99 -23.92 -6.65 4.22
C PHE A 99 -25.36 -6.67 3.67
N LEU A 100 -25.62 -7.42 2.61
CA LEU A 100 -26.97 -7.59 2.05
C LEU A 100 -27.92 -8.31 3.01
N THR A 101 -27.46 -9.36 3.70
CA THR A 101 -28.30 -10.08 4.67
C THR A 101 -28.63 -9.25 5.89
N LYS A 102 -27.75 -8.32 6.28
CA LYS A 102 -27.97 -7.45 7.45
C LYS A 102 -28.93 -6.29 7.15
N VAL A 103 -28.96 -5.79 5.92
CA VAL A 103 -29.89 -4.73 5.49
C VAL A 103 -31.34 -5.21 5.33
N PHE A 104 -31.57 -6.52 5.19
CA PHE A 104 -32.92 -7.09 4.99
C PHE A 104 -33.60 -7.53 6.30
N MET A 105 -32.90 -7.46 7.45
CA MET A 105 -33.43 -7.81 8.79
C MET A 105 -33.58 -6.59 9.72
N ASP A 106 -33.58 -5.38 9.16
CA ASP A 106 -33.95 -4.11 9.80
C ASP A 106 -35.14 -3.53 9.03
#